data_AF-A0AA43L587-F1
#
_entry.id   AF-A0AA43L587-F1
#
_cell.length_a   1.000
_cell.length_b   1.000
_cell.length_c   1.000
_cell.angle_alpha   90.00
_cell.angle_beta   90.00
_cell.angle_gamma   90.00
#
_symmetry.space_group_name_H-M   'P 1'
#
loop_
_entity.id
_entity.type
_entity.pdbx_description
1 polymer ?
#
loop_
_entity_poly.entity_id
_entity_poly.type
_entity_poly.pdbx_seq_one_letter_code
_entity_poly.pdbx_strand_id
1 'polypeptide(L)'
;MDKSLGDIQREVDAYISQFKEGYFSPLSMLARMSEEVGELAREVNHEFGEKPKKSDEAENSIELELGDILFITVCFANSLGIDLTEAHNKVMHKFNTRDAGRWTPKDTD
;
A
#
# COMPACT_ATOMS: atom_id res chain seq x y z
N MET A 1 5.26 18.33 11.27
CA MET A 1 5.53 17.08 11.99
C MET A 1 5.19 15.97 11.03
N ASP A 2 6.10 15.04 10.83
CA ASP A 2 5.88 13.89 9.95
C ASP A 2 4.95 12.89 10.64
N LYS A 3 4.06 12.25 9.88
CA LYS A 3 3.15 11.22 10.40
C LYS A 3 3.90 9.90 10.54
N SER A 4 3.81 9.24 11.70
CA SER A 4 4.27 7.86 11.85
C SER A 4 3.28 6.89 11.19
N LEU A 5 3.72 5.66 10.92
CA LEU A 5 2.81 4.62 10.41
C LEU A 5 1.65 4.33 11.38
N GLY A 6 1.91 4.42 12.69
CA GLY A 6 0.86 4.34 13.71
C GLY A 6 -0.11 5.53 13.67
N ASP A 7 0.35 6.74 13.34
CA ASP A 7 -0.55 7.89 13.14
C ASP A 7 -1.47 7.65 11.93
N ILE A 8 -0.92 7.13 10.83
CA ILE A 8 -1.68 6.80 9.62
C ILE A 8 -2.75 5.73 9.93
N GLN A 9 -2.39 4.66 10.65
CA GLN A 9 -3.36 3.63 11.05
C GLN A 9 -4.50 4.21 11.88
N ARG A 10 -4.21 5.10 12.85
CA ARG A 10 -5.23 5.76 13.68
C ARG A 10 -6.11 6.72 12.89
N GLU A 11 -5.53 7.46 11.95
CA GLU A 11 -6.27 8.39 11.10
C GLU A 11 -7.27 7.65 10.20
N VAL A 12 -6.85 6.54 9.58
CA VAL A 12 -7.73 5.70 8.77
C VAL A 12 -8.80 5.03 9.64
N ASP A 13 -8.46 4.56 10.85
CA ASP A 13 -9.44 3.99 11.78
C ASP A 13 -10.50 5.01 12.21
N ALA A 14 -10.08 6.22 12.56
CA ALA A 14 -10.99 7.31 12.89
C ALA A 14 -11.90 7.67 11.71
N TYR A 15 -11.36 7.67 10.49
CA TYR A 15 -12.15 7.90 9.28
C TYR A 15 -13.16 6.78 9.03
N ILE A 16 -12.78 5.50 9.10
CA ILE A 16 -13.69 4.39 8.81
C ILE A 16 -14.75 4.23 9.91
N SER A 17 -14.38 4.45 11.17
CA SER A 17 -15.26 4.29 12.32
C SER A 17 -16.42 5.30 12.37
N GLN A 18 -16.42 6.34 11.52
CA GLN A 18 -17.55 7.26 11.40
C GLN A 18 -18.74 6.64 10.64
N PHE A 19 -18.51 5.56 9.87
CA PHE A 19 -19.52 4.90 9.05
C PHE A 19 -20.11 3.70 9.79
N LYS A 20 -21.40 3.44 9.60
CA LYS A 20 -22.09 2.32 10.27
C LYS A 20 -21.63 0.97 9.73
N GLU A 21 -21.21 0.96 8.48
CA GLU A 21 -20.72 -0.19 7.74
C GLU A 21 -19.35 -0.65 8.25
N GLY A 22 -18.52 0.28 8.73
CA GLY A 22 -17.17 0.01 9.20
C GLY A 22 -16.26 -0.58 8.12
N TYR A 23 -15.40 -1.51 8.51
CA TYR A 23 -14.50 -2.21 7.58
C TYR A 23 -15.24 -3.26 6.75
N PHE A 24 -14.84 -3.40 5.48
CA PHE A 24 -15.27 -4.51 4.64
C PHE A 24 -14.79 -5.87 5.17
N SER A 25 -15.47 -6.94 4.72
CA SER A 25 -15.02 -8.31 4.99
C SER A 25 -13.63 -8.58 4.35
N PRO A 26 -12.83 -9.53 4.88
CA PRO A 26 -11.49 -9.81 4.33
C PRO A 26 -11.46 -10.12 2.84
N LEU A 27 -12.44 -10.86 2.31
CA LEU A 27 -12.50 -11.16 0.87
C LEU A 27 -12.83 -9.93 0.04
N SER A 28 -13.73 -9.08 0.52
CA SER A 28 -14.05 -7.80 -0.12
C SER A 28 -12.84 -6.86 -0.10
N MET A 29 -12.11 -6.82 1.01
CA MET A 29 -10.89 -6.02 1.15
C MET A 29 -9.80 -6.48 0.18
N LEU A 30 -9.62 -7.80 0.01
CA LEU A 30 -8.68 -8.38 -0.95
C LEU A 30 -9.07 -8.07 -2.40
N ALA A 31 -10.37 -8.11 -2.71
CA ALA A 31 -10.88 -7.74 -4.03
C ALA A 31 -10.59 -6.25 -4.33
N ARG A 32 -10.88 -5.36 -3.38
CA ARG A 32 -10.55 -3.92 -3.50
C ARG A 32 -9.06 -3.68 -3.65
N MET A 33 -8.22 -4.37 -2.87
CA MET A 33 -6.76 -4.28 -3.03
C MET A 33 -6.29 -4.70 -4.44
N SER A 34 -6.93 -5.72 -5.03
CA SER A 34 -6.60 -6.16 -6.39
C SER A 34 -7.02 -5.14 -7.46
N GLU A 35 -8.11 -4.41 -7.21
CA GLU A 35 -8.58 -3.29 -8.04
C GLU A 35 -7.55 -2.15 -8.04
N GLU A 36 -7.12 -1.67 -6.87
CA GLU A 36 -6.13 -0.57 -6.76
C GLU A 36 -4.78 -0.94 -7.42
N VAL A 37 -4.36 -2.21 -7.33
CA VAL A 37 -3.16 -2.69 -8.04
C VAL A 37 -3.33 -2.65 -9.56
N GLY A 38 -4.54 -2.93 -10.06
CA GLY A 38 -4.86 -2.80 -11.48
C GLY A 38 -4.83 -1.35 -11.96
N GLU A 39 -5.30 -0.41 -11.14
CA GLU A 39 -5.24 1.02 -11.41
C GLU A 39 -3.80 1.53 -11.44
N LEU A 40 -2.99 1.18 -10.44
CA LEU A 40 -1.55 1.46 -10.45
C LEU A 40 -0.86 0.90 -11.70
N ALA A 41 -1.16 -0.35 -12.06
CA ALA A 41 -0.57 -0.98 -13.24
C ALA A 41 -0.93 -0.22 -14.53
N ARG A 42 -2.15 0.31 -14.63
CA ARG A 42 -2.58 1.15 -15.76
C ARG A 42 -1.75 2.43 -15.83
N GLU A 43 -1.62 3.18 -14.73
CA GLU A 43 -0.88 4.45 -14.73
C GLU A 43 0.63 4.26 -14.95
N VAL A 44 1.24 3.22 -14.37
CA VAL A 44 2.63 2.84 -14.67
C VAL A 44 2.83 2.55 -16.15
N ASN A 45 1.89 1.83 -16.78
CA ASN A 45 1.97 1.50 -18.19
C ASN A 45 1.72 2.71 -19.10
N HIS A 46 0.94 3.70 -18.64
CA HIS A 46 0.77 4.97 -19.35
C HIS A 46 2.03 5.83 -19.31
N GLU A 47 2.76 5.84 -18.20
CA GLU A 47 3.94 6.70 -18.02
C GLU A 47 5.23 6.06 -18.57
N PHE A 48 5.42 4.76 -18.36
CA PHE A 48 6.66 4.05 -18.67
C PHE A 48 6.50 2.93 -19.70
N GLY A 49 5.26 2.61 -20.08
CA GLY A 49 4.95 1.52 -21.00
C GLY A 49 4.75 1.97 -22.44
N GLU A 50 4.33 1.02 -23.28
CA GLU A 50 4.16 1.23 -24.73
C GLU A 50 2.77 1.77 -25.10
N LYS A 51 1.84 1.81 -24.16
CA LYS A 51 0.46 2.23 -24.41
C LYS A 51 0.28 3.69 -23.95
N PRO A 52 0.14 4.65 -24.88
CA PRO A 52 -0.08 6.03 -24.50
C PRO A 52 -1.45 6.22 -23.84
N LYS A 53 -1.49 7.08 -22.82
CA LYS A 53 -2.71 7.53 -22.15
C LYS A 53 -3.64 8.20 -23.16
N LYS A 54 -4.94 7.87 -23.12
CA LYS A 54 -5.90 8.56 -23.98
C LYS A 54 -6.31 9.89 -23.37
N SER A 55 -6.69 10.86 -24.21
CA SER A 55 -7.11 12.19 -23.76
C SER A 55 -8.45 12.21 -23.02
N ASP A 56 -9.24 11.13 -23.11
CA ASP A 56 -10.52 10.96 -22.42
C ASP A 56 -10.40 10.17 -21.11
N GLU A 57 -9.21 9.65 -20.78
CA GLU A 57 -8.97 8.98 -19.50
C GLU A 57 -8.76 10.02 -18.40
N ALA A 58 -9.29 9.73 -17.20
CA ALA A 58 -9.19 10.62 -16.06
C ALA A 58 -7.72 10.94 -15.72
N GLU A 59 -7.47 12.18 -15.28
CA GLU A 59 -6.19 12.49 -14.65
C GLU A 59 -6.10 11.69 -13.35
N ASN A 60 -5.21 10.72 -13.34
CA ASN A 60 -4.73 10.02 -12.16
C ASN A 60 -3.21 9.90 -12.29
N SER A 61 -2.52 9.71 -11.18
CA SER A 61 -1.06 9.63 -11.13
C SER A 61 -0.62 8.41 -10.34
N ILE A 62 0.58 7.92 -10.65
CA ILE A 62 1.22 6.83 -9.88
C ILE A 62 1.26 7.15 -8.39
N GLU A 63 1.44 8.43 -8.02
CA GLU A 63 1.41 8.88 -6.63
C GLU A 63 0.06 8.61 -5.96
N LEU A 64 -1.06 8.93 -6.61
CA LEU A 64 -2.39 8.71 -6.07
C LEU A 64 -2.70 7.21 -5.95
N GLU A 65 -2.36 6.41 -6.98
CA GLU A 65 -2.59 4.97 -6.95
C GLU A 65 -1.76 4.25 -5.86
N LEU A 66 -0.53 4.71 -5.61
CA LEU A 66 0.26 4.24 -4.48
C LEU A 66 -0.39 4.64 -3.14
N GLY A 67 -1.01 5.82 -3.09
CA GLY A 67 -1.81 6.28 -1.96
C GLY A 67 -3.02 5.38 -1.69
N ASP A 68 -3.75 4.98 -2.72
CA ASP A 68 -4.92 4.10 -2.62
C ASP A 68 -4.51 2.69 -2.17
N ILE A 69 -3.40 2.16 -2.68
CA ILE A 69 -2.82 0.90 -2.20
C ILE A 69 -2.40 1.00 -0.72
N LEU A 70 -1.78 2.11 -0.30
CA LEU A 70 -1.44 2.33 1.10
C LEU A 70 -2.72 2.37 1.95
N PHE A 71 -3.75 3.10 1.52
CA PHE A 71 -5.02 3.22 2.23
C PHE A 71 -5.71 1.87 2.41
N ILE A 72 -5.85 1.07 1.36
CA ILE A 72 -6.50 -0.24 1.44
C ILE A 72 -5.68 -1.23 2.28
N THR A 73 -4.34 -1.15 2.22
CA THR A 73 -3.45 -1.94 3.08
C THR A 73 -3.67 -1.61 4.56
N VAL A 74 -3.77 -0.32 4.90
CA VAL A 74 -4.06 0.15 6.26
C VAL A 74 -5.45 -0.29 6.70
N CYS A 75 -6.47 -0.15 5.84
CA CYS A 75 -7.82 -0.63 6.13
C CYS A 75 -7.83 -2.13 6.45
N PHE A 76 -7.11 -2.93 5.66
CA PHE A 76 -7.04 -4.36 5.85
C PHE A 76 -6.35 -4.71 7.17
N ALA A 77 -5.22 -4.06 7.48
CA ALA A 77 -4.50 -4.28 8.72
C ALA A 77 -5.34 -3.92 9.94
N ASN A 78 -5.97 -2.75 9.95
CA ASN A 78 -6.84 -2.32 11.05
C ASN A 78 -8.03 -3.28 11.23
N SER A 79 -8.66 -3.74 10.15
CA SER A 79 -9.79 -4.68 10.20
C SER A 79 -9.46 -6.02 10.87
N LEU A 80 -8.18 -6.40 10.87
CA LEU A 80 -7.66 -7.63 11.46
C LEU A 80 -6.90 -7.41 12.79
N GLY A 81 -6.81 -6.17 13.27
CA GLY A 81 -6.03 -5.83 14.47
C GLY A 81 -4.52 -6.00 14.29
N ILE A 82 -4.00 -5.79 13.08
CA ILE A 82 -2.58 -5.92 12.76
C ILE A 82 -1.88 -4.56 12.93
N ASP A 83 -0.80 -4.53 13.71
CA ASP A 83 0.13 -3.40 13.77
C ASP A 83 1.10 -3.46 12.59
N LEU A 84 1.00 -2.50 11.66
CA LEU A 84 1.86 -2.44 10.48
C LEU A 84 3.30 -2.05 10.81
N THR A 85 3.53 -1.33 11.91
CA THR A 85 4.88 -1.01 12.39
C THR A 85 5.57 -2.29 12.87
N GLU A 86 4.86 -3.12 13.64
CA GLU A 86 5.38 -4.42 14.06
C GLU A 86 5.60 -5.36 12.87
N ALA A 87 4.64 -5.42 11.93
CA ALA A 87 4.76 -6.22 10.71
C ALA A 87 5.98 -5.81 9.88
N HIS A 88 6.19 -4.50 9.67
CA HIS A 88 7.35 -3.95 8.99
C HIS A 88 8.65 -4.35 9.70
N ASN A 89 8.73 -4.19 11.02
CA ASN A 89 9.93 -4.56 11.80
C ASN A 89 10.28 -6.04 11.66
N LYS A 90 9.28 -6.93 11.65
CA LYS A 90 9.47 -8.38 11.42
C LYS A 90 10.03 -8.67 10.02
N VAL A 91 9.49 -8.01 8.99
CA VAL A 91 9.96 -8.15 7.60
C VAL A 91 11.40 -7.67 7.46
N MET A 92 11.73 -6.51 8.02
CA MET A 92 13.09 -5.96 7.97
C MET A 92 14.09 -6.81 8.75
N HIS A 93 13.70 -7.32 9.93
CA HIS A 93 14.55 -8.25 10.69
C HIS A 93 14.87 -9.50 9.87
N LYS A 94 13.88 -10.07 9.17
CA LYS A 94 14.09 -11.21 8.28
C LYS A 94 15.08 -10.88 7.16
N PHE A 95 14.97 -9.72 6.51
CA PHE A 95 15.92 -9.32 5.46
C PHE A 95 17.34 -9.11 5.98
N ASN A 96 17.48 -8.48 7.15
CA ASN A 96 18.78 -8.17 7.74
C ASN A 96 19.50 -9.36 8.37
N THR A 97 18.80 -10.48 8.61
CA THR A 97 19.38 -11.67 9.27
C THR A 97 19.39 -12.86 8.34
N ARG A 98 18.21 -13.35 7.98
CA ARG A 98 18.04 -14.60 7.22
C ARG A 98 18.44 -14.45 5.76
N ASP A 99 18.16 -13.29 5.17
CA ASP A 99 18.46 -13.00 3.77
C ASP A 99 19.70 -12.08 3.63
N ALA A 100 20.52 -11.91 4.69
CA ALA A 100 21.62 -10.93 4.75
C ALA A 100 22.70 -11.12 3.66
N GLY A 101 22.91 -12.37 3.20
CA GLY A 101 23.85 -12.68 2.11
C GLY A 101 23.19 -12.86 0.75
N ARG A 102 21.89 -12.55 0.61
CA ARG A 102 21.12 -12.84 -0.61
C ARG A 102 21.35 -11.83 -1.73
N TRP A 103 21.75 -10.61 -1.39
CA TRP A 103 21.92 -9.50 -2.33
C TRP A 103 23.28 -8.87 -2.15
N THR A 104 23.92 -8.46 -3.25
CA THR A 104 25.18 -7.72 -3.22
C THR A 104 24.94 -6.32 -2.67
N PRO A 105 25.57 -5.92 -1.55
CA PRO A 105 25.49 -4.54 -1.07
C PRO A 105 26.09 -3.62 -2.13
N LYS A 106 25.47 -2.45 -2.34
CA LYS A 106 26.16 -1.36 -3.04
C LYS A 106 27.33 -0.96 -2.14
N ASP A 107 28.54 -0.98 -2.69
CA ASP A 107 29.82 -0.68 -2.03
C ASP A 107 30.47 -1.84 -1.24
N THR A 108 30.47 -3.07 -1.78
CA THR A 108 31.45 -4.10 -1.36
C THR A 108 32.79 -4.06 -2.11
N ASP A 109 33.00 -3.08 -2.99
CA ASP A 109 34.29 -2.59 -3.51
C ASP A 109 34.11 -1.15 -4.02
#